data_AF-A0A7C1JPZ6-F1
#
_entry.id   AF-A0A7C1JPZ6-F1
#
_cell.length_a   1.000
_cell.length_b   1.000
_cell.length_c   1.000
_cell.angle_alpha   90.00
_cell.angle_beta   90.00
_cell.angle_gamma   90.00
#
_symmetry.space_group_name_H-M   'P 1'
#
loop_
_entity.id
_entity.type
_entity.pdbx_description
1 polymer ?
#
loop_
_entity_poly.entity_id
_entity_poly.type
_entity_poly.pdbx_seq_one_letter_code
_entity_poly.pdbx_strand_id
1 'polypeptide(L)'
;IPTYTTPEQAVRAFMHLVSYARNLQILHETPRDIPVEFTLDRQRLRAVFNTILTEGEDILSENVSKAFLEAYEIPITKPQPARTADEAVEVAQQIGYPVVLKIHSPQITHKTDVGGVALNLTNDEAVRKAFERMIAQAKQKRPDAVIRGVTVQKMVTHPNGFELIMGTRKDPVFGAVIMVGMGGIAAEVFQDRALGLPPLNESLARRMLESLRSWPLLQGYRGKPGVNIDRLIEIIMRFSYLVADYPEIKELDINPLLVTPEDVIALDARVVIDRDLVVHSVRPYAHLAIRPYPEEFVAQRQLKDGTPVVLRPIKPEDEPMWHELLASCSTQSIWFRFSYLFKQTTHEMATRYCFIDYDRELGIVAEIEDSGQRKLIGVGRLVADVNHETAEYAVIVIDRWHGHGLGGLLTDYCCNEVARKWGIKKVVAEVSKDNARMLATFRNRGFKLDADREQDVVIVTKDLV
;
A
#
# COMPACT_ATOMS: atom_id res chain seq x y z
N ILE A 1 -15.15 11.07 -38.05
CA ILE A 1 -15.79 9.84 -37.52
C ILE A 1 -14.86 8.69 -37.88
N PRO A 2 -14.34 7.92 -36.91
CA PRO A 2 -13.49 6.77 -37.21
C PRO A 2 -14.27 5.70 -37.99
N THR A 3 -13.69 5.19 -39.08
CA THR A 3 -14.28 4.16 -39.95
C THR A 3 -13.42 2.89 -39.89
N TYR A 4 -14.07 1.74 -39.79
CA TYR A 4 -13.40 0.44 -39.64
C TYR A 4 -13.76 -0.49 -40.80
N THR A 5 -12.84 -1.35 -41.19
CA THR A 5 -12.97 -2.20 -42.39
C THR A 5 -13.91 -3.38 -42.14
N THR A 6 -14.07 -3.80 -40.88
CA THR A 6 -15.01 -4.86 -40.49
C THR A 6 -15.81 -4.50 -39.24
N PRO A 7 -17.00 -5.10 -39.04
CA PRO A 7 -17.79 -4.93 -37.81
C PRO A 7 -17.03 -5.34 -36.54
N GLU A 8 -16.21 -6.39 -36.59
CA GLU A 8 -15.43 -6.87 -35.43
C GLU A 8 -14.40 -5.85 -34.98
N GLN A 9 -13.76 -5.13 -35.92
CA GLN A 9 -12.85 -4.04 -35.60
C GLN A 9 -13.59 -2.88 -34.94
N ALA A 10 -14.78 -2.53 -35.45
CA ALA A 10 -15.61 -1.49 -34.85
C ALA A 10 -16.06 -1.87 -33.42
N VAL A 11 -16.50 -3.11 -33.22
CA VAL A 11 -16.87 -3.63 -31.88
C VAL A 11 -15.66 -3.62 -30.97
N ARG A 12 -14.49 -4.10 -31.41
CA ARG A 12 -13.27 -4.11 -30.59
C ARG A 12 -12.86 -2.70 -30.17
N ALA A 13 -12.85 -1.75 -31.10
CA ALA A 13 -12.54 -0.36 -30.81
C ALA A 13 -13.55 0.27 -29.82
N PHE A 14 -14.83 0.01 -29.99
CA PHE A 14 -15.86 0.45 -29.04
C PHE A 14 -15.66 -0.20 -27.67
N MET A 15 -15.35 -1.49 -27.62
CA MET A 15 -15.07 -2.20 -26.37
C MET A 15 -13.83 -1.65 -25.66
N HIS A 16 -12.82 -1.13 -26.37
CA HIS A 16 -11.72 -0.41 -25.73
C HIS A 16 -12.19 0.87 -25.04
N LEU A 17 -13.11 1.63 -25.64
CA LEU A 17 -13.71 2.81 -24.99
C LEU A 17 -14.56 2.41 -23.78
N VAL A 18 -15.32 1.32 -23.87
CA VAL A 18 -16.08 0.78 -22.73
C VAL A 18 -15.15 0.35 -21.60
N SER A 19 -14.08 -0.39 -21.92
CA SER A 19 -13.07 -0.79 -20.94
C SER A 19 -12.38 0.43 -20.32
N TYR A 20 -12.05 1.45 -21.12
CA TYR A 20 -11.45 2.70 -20.63
C TYR A 20 -12.40 3.47 -19.70
N ALA A 21 -13.66 3.65 -20.10
CA ALA A 21 -14.67 4.33 -19.29
C ALA A 21 -14.94 3.58 -17.98
N ARG A 22 -15.00 2.25 -18.02
CA ARG A 22 -15.03 1.42 -16.82
C ARG A 22 -13.79 1.72 -15.98
N ASN A 23 -12.58 1.51 -16.50
CA ASN A 23 -11.32 1.75 -15.78
C ASN A 23 -11.21 3.15 -15.15
N LEU A 24 -11.75 4.19 -15.78
CA LEU A 24 -11.83 5.52 -15.16
C LEU A 24 -12.78 5.56 -13.96
N GLN A 25 -13.98 5.00 -14.08
CA GLN A 25 -14.90 4.86 -12.95
C GLN A 25 -14.28 4.04 -11.82
N ILE A 26 -13.47 3.02 -12.16
CA ILE A 26 -12.71 2.21 -11.20
C ILE A 26 -11.67 3.05 -10.46
N LEU A 27 -10.83 3.75 -11.22
CA LEU A 27 -9.71 4.53 -10.67
C LEU A 27 -10.20 5.64 -9.74
N HIS A 28 -11.36 6.18 -10.04
CA HIS A 28 -11.97 7.28 -9.33
C HIS A 28 -12.96 6.84 -8.26
N GLU A 29 -13.27 5.54 -8.13
CA GLU A 29 -14.17 5.05 -7.10
C GLU A 29 -13.63 5.40 -5.71
N THR A 30 -14.41 6.14 -4.92
CA THR A 30 -14.06 6.49 -3.54
C THR A 30 -13.91 5.21 -2.73
N PRO A 31 -12.71 4.87 -2.25
CA PRO A 31 -12.52 3.67 -1.46
C PRO A 31 -13.30 3.77 -0.16
N ARG A 32 -13.74 2.62 0.38
CA ARG A 32 -14.23 2.60 1.76
C ARG A 32 -13.04 2.84 2.68
N ASP A 33 -13.24 3.67 3.71
CA ASP A 33 -12.26 3.83 4.80
C ASP A 33 -12.30 2.54 5.64
N ILE A 34 -11.58 1.51 5.18
CA ILE A 34 -11.25 0.36 6.02
C ILE A 34 -10.06 0.80 6.86
N PRO A 35 -10.22 0.98 8.18
CA PRO A 35 -9.10 1.34 9.03
C PRO A 35 -8.15 0.14 9.05
N VAL A 36 -7.14 0.15 8.18
CA VAL A 36 -5.93 -0.61 8.44
C VAL A 36 -5.14 0.24 9.43
N GLU A 37 -5.61 0.27 10.67
CA GLU A 37 -4.86 0.86 11.77
C GLU A 37 -3.65 -0.02 11.99
N PHE A 38 -2.54 0.37 11.37
CA PHE A 38 -1.26 -0.18 11.73
C PHE A 38 -0.86 0.42 13.07
N THR A 39 -1.01 -0.35 14.15
CA THR A 39 -0.31 -0.11 15.43
C THR A 39 1.20 -0.42 15.30
N LEU A 40 1.73 -0.41 14.09
CA LEU A 40 3.10 -0.80 13.77
C LEU A 40 4.03 0.40 13.86
N ASP A 41 4.99 0.33 14.77
CA ASP A 41 6.17 1.18 14.75
C ASP A 41 7.08 0.74 13.59
N ARG A 42 6.81 1.27 12.39
CA ARG A 42 7.56 0.95 11.17
C ARG A 42 9.04 1.27 11.30
N GLN A 43 9.41 2.31 12.05
CA GLN A 43 10.81 2.66 12.27
C GLN A 43 11.53 1.58 13.08
N ARG A 44 10.89 1.10 14.16
CA ARG A 44 11.42 0.01 14.96
C ARG A 44 11.53 -1.28 14.15
N LEU A 45 10.52 -1.63 13.36
CA LEU A 45 10.57 -2.82 12.50
C LEU A 45 11.70 -2.73 11.48
N ARG A 46 11.85 -1.57 10.83
CA ARG A 46 12.95 -1.32 9.89
C ARG A 46 14.30 -1.53 10.55
N ALA A 47 14.49 -1.03 11.78
CA ALA A 47 15.73 -1.22 12.52
C ALA A 47 16.04 -2.72 12.79
N VAL A 48 15.02 -3.53 13.09
CA VAL A 48 15.17 -4.98 13.32
C VAL A 48 15.59 -5.70 12.02
N PHE A 49 14.96 -5.37 10.90
CA PHE A 49 15.25 -6.06 9.63
C PHE A 49 16.51 -5.56 8.94
N ASN A 50 17.02 -4.36 9.25
CA ASN A 50 18.22 -3.81 8.63
C ASN A 50 19.43 -4.77 8.74
N THR A 51 19.65 -5.42 9.89
CA THR A 51 20.76 -6.39 10.05
C THR A 51 20.57 -7.59 9.12
N ILE A 52 19.35 -8.11 9.00
CA ILE A 52 19.02 -9.24 8.13
C ILE A 52 19.20 -8.86 6.65
N LEU A 53 18.81 -7.65 6.28
CA LEU A 53 18.94 -7.14 4.92
C LEU A 53 20.41 -6.92 4.54
N THR A 54 21.22 -6.41 5.46
CA THR A 54 22.64 -6.07 5.22
C THR A 54 23.57 -7.27 5.27
N GLU A 55 23.40 -8.18 6.23
CA GLU A 55 24.33 -9.29 6.49
C GLU A 55 23.80 -10.67 6.04
N GLY A 56 22.54 -10.74 5.60
CA GLY A 56 21.87 -12.01 5.27
C GLY A 56 22.28 -12.66 3.94
N GLU A 57 21.73 -13.84 3.68
CA GLU A 57 21.85 -14.57 2.41
C GLU A 57 20.88 -14.03 1.34
N ASP A 58 21.16 -14.20 0.05
CA ASP A 58 20.29 -13.70 -1.05
C ASP A 58 18.85 -14.23 -0.99
N ILE A 59 18.69 -15.46 -0.51
CA ILE A 59 17.39 -16.09 -0.27
C ILE A 59 17.26 -16.31 1.23
N LEU A 60 16.22 -15.73 1.83
CA LEU A 60 16.01 -15.83 3.26
C LEU A 60 15.42 -17.20 3.63
N SER A 61 15.74 -17.69 4.83
CA SER A 61 15.11 -18.90 5.38
C SER A 61 13.60 -18.71 5.57
N GLU A 62 12.83 -19.80 5.66
CA GLU A 62 11.37 -19.74 5.87
C GLU A 62 11.02 -18.96 7.15
N ASN A 63 11.76 -19.15 8.24
CA ASN A 63 11.53 -18.45 9.51
C ASN A 63 11.68 -16.93 9.35
N VAL A 64 12.74 -16.50 8.68
CA VAL A 64 13.02 -15.08 8.46
C VAL A 64 12.02 -14.48 7.48
N SER A 65 11.71 -15.19 6.39
CA SER A 65 10.71 -14.77 5.40
C SER A 65 9.34 -14.55 6.04
N LYS A 66 8.92 -15.46 6.93
CA LYS A 66 7.67 -15.35 7.68
C LYS A 66 7.69 -14.24 8.74
N ALA A 67 8.85 -13.88 9.29
CA ALA A 67 8.96 -12.77 10.23
C ALA A 67 8.59 -11.42 9.59
N PHE A 68 8.90 -11.21 8.31
CA PHE A 68 8.42 -10.03 7.57
C PHE A 68 6.89 -9.99 7.49
N LEU A 69 6.25 -11.13 7.22
CA LEU A 69 4.79 -11.22 7.16
C LEU A 69 4.15 -10.96 8.54
N GLU A 70 4.67 -11.60 9.59
CA GLU A 70 4.19 -11.42 10.96
C GLU A 70 4.36 -9.97 11.44
N ALA A 71 5.44 -9.29 11.03
CA ALA A 71 5.66 -7.88 11.32
C ALA A 71 4.62 -6.94 10.69
N TYR A 72 3.90 -7.37 9.65
CA TYR A 72 2.75 -6.65 9.06
C TYR A 72 1.40 -7.23 9.49
N GLU A 73 1.41 -8.06 10.54
CA GLU A 73 0.26 -8.76 11.11
C GLU A 73 -0.44 -9.69 10.11
N ILE A 74 0.31 -10.21 9.13
CA ILE A 74 -0.16 -11.28 8.24
C ILE A 74 -0.01 -12.60 9.00
N PRO A 75 -1.09 -13.35 9.26
CA PRO A 75 -1.02 -14.59 10.02
C PRO A 75 -0.14 -15.64 9.33
N ILE A 76 0.72 -16.30 10.10
CA ILE A 76 1.68 -17.30 9.62
C ILE A 76 1.59 -18.60 10.44
N THR A 77 1.99 -19.73 9.84
CA THR A 77 2.37 -20.90 10.64
C THR A 77 3.80 -20.75 11.16
N LYS A 78 3.98 -20.90 12.48
CA LYS A 78 5.28 -20.72 13.16
C LYS A 78 6.15 -21.98 13.05
N PRO A 79 7.25 -21.96 12.27
CA PRO A 79 8.14 -23.11 12.17
C PRO A 79 9.06 -23.20 13.38
N GLN A 80 9.15 -24.40 13.95
CA GLN A 80 10.09 -24.69 15.03
C GLN A 80 11.21 -25.61 14.51
N PRO A 81 12.48 -25.19 14.54
CA PRO A 81 13.58 -26.00 14.03
C PRO A 81 13.87 -27.20 14.93
N ALA A 82 14.18 -28.33 14.33
CA ALA A 82 14.63 -29.56 14.99
C ALA A 82 15.79 -30.18 14.21
N ARG A 83 16.89 -30.48 14.91
CA ARG A 83 18.14 -31.02 14.32
C ARG A 83 18.19 -32.54 14.34
N THR A 84 17.42 -33.18 15.21
CA THR A 84 17.35 -34.63 15.37
C THR A 84 15.91 -35.13 15.31
N ALA A 85 15.74 -36.44 15.11
CA ALA A 85 14.41 -37.07 15.11
C ALA A 85 13.75 -36.96 16.50
N ASP A 86 14.53 -37.05 17.58
CA ASP A 86 14.04 -36.87 18.96
C ASP A 86 13.54 -35.45 19.20
N GLU A 87 14.35 -34.44 18.84
CA GLU A 87 13.94 -33.03 18.92
C GLU A 87 12.66 -32.77 18.10
N ALA A 88 12.53 -33.38 16.91
CA ALA A 88 11.36 -33.21 16.07
C ALA A 88 10.09 -33.80 16.72
N VAL A 89 10.22 -34.90 17.45
CA VAL A 89 9.11 -35.49 18.22
C VAL A 89 8.74 -34.61 19.41
N GLU A 90 9.71 -34.14 20.18
CA GLU A 90 9.46 -33.25 21.33
C GLU A 90 8.71 -31.98 20.90
N VAL A 91 9.16 -31.36 19.82
CA VAL A 91 8.50 -30.19 19.23
C VAL A 91 7.10 -30.54 18.71
N ALA A 92 6.93 -31.70 18.07
CA ALA A 92 5.62 -32.13 17.58
C ALA A 92 4.62 -32.36 18.72
N GLN A 93 5.07 -32.91 19.86
CA GLN A 93 4.25 -33.09 21.06
C GLN A 93 3.84 -31.74 21.66
N GLN A 94 4.72 -30.75 21.68
CA GLN A 94 4.41 -29.39 22.15
C GLN A 94 3.41 -28.66 21.25
N ILE A 95 3.55 -28.79 19.92
CA ILE A 95 2.63 -28.19 18.94
C ILE A 95 1.28 -28.92 18.91
N GLY A 96 1.29 -30.23 19.15
CA GLY A 96 0.15 -31.12 19.04
C GLY A 96 -0.14 -31.59 17.60
N TYR A 97 -0.48 -32.85 17.46
CA TYR A 97 -0.76 -33.50 16.17
C TYR A 97 -2.09 -33.05 15.51
N PRO A 98 -2.24 -33.21 14.18
CA PRO A 98 -1.20 -33.57 13.21
C PRO A 98 -0.21 -32.43 12.95
N VAL A 99 1.02 -32.79 12.58
CA VAL A 99 2.12 -31.86 12.25
C VAL A 99 2.65 -32.09 10.84
N VAL A 100 3.42 -31.11 10.37
CA VAL A 100 4.17 -31.12 9.11
C VAL A 100 5.65 -31.01 9.42
N LEU A 101 6.47 -31.80 8.73
CA LEU A 101 7.92 -31.59 8.67
C LEU A 101 8.30 -31.00 7.32
N LYS A 102 9.16 -29.98 7.32
CA LYS A 102 9.78 -29.42 6.12
C LYS A 102 11.31 -29.40 6.28
N ILE A 103 12.05 -29.74 5.23
CA ILE A 103 13.52 -29.74 5.28
C ILE A 103 14.05 -28.33 5.55
N HIS A 104 15.03 -28.21 6.44
CA HIS A 104 15.65 -26.94 6.76
C HIS A 104 17.06 -26.89 6.16
N SER A 105 17.17 -26.25 5.00
CA SER A 105 18.44 -26.08 4.29
C SER A 105 18.40 -24.81 3.44
N PRO A 106 19.41 -23.93 3.50
CA PRO A 106 19.46 -22.73 2.66
C PRO A 106 19.55 -23.03 1.16
N GLN A 107 20.18 -24.16 0.78
CA GLN A 107 20.39 -24.53 -0.62
C GLN A 107 19.21 -25.29 -1.25
N ILE A 108 18.19 -25.63 -0.45
CA ILE A 108 17.00 -26.37 -0.91
C ILE A 108 15.78 -25.44 -0.79
N THR A 109 15.54 -24.68 -1.85
CA THR A 109 14.41 -23.75 -1.96
C THR A 109 13.10 -24.49 -2.29
N HIS A 110 13.14 -25.37 -3.30
CA HIS A 110 12.01 -26.22 -3.68
C HIS A 110 12.01 -27.52 -2.88
N LYS A 111 11.42 -27.47 -1.69
CA LYS A 111 11.43 -28.58 -0.70
C LYS A 111 10.78 -29.85 -1.26
N THR A 112 9.70 -29.73 -2.02
CA THR A 112 8.95 -30.87 -2.58
C THR A 112 9.80 -31.72 -3.54
N ASP A 113 10.66 -31.09 -4.35
CA ASP A 113 11.47 -31.78 -5.37
C ASP A 113 12.45 -32.78 -4.78
N VAL A 114 12.92 -32.51 -3.55
CA VAL A 114 13.81 -33.40 -2.81
C VAL A 114 13.08 -34.35 -1.86
N GLY A 115 11.74 -34.38 -1.88
CA GLY A 115 10.94 -35.10 -0.88
C GLY A 115 11.05 -34.47 0.52
N GLY A 116 11.41 -33.19 0.58
CA GLY A 116 11.66 -32.42 1.79
C GLY A 116 10.41 -31.89 2.49
N VAL A 117 9.23 -32.46 2.22
CA VAL A 117 7.98 -32.13 2.92
C VAL A 117 7.26 -33.42 3.28
N ALA A 118 6.91 -33.58 4.56
CA ALA A 118 6.08 -34.66 5.06
C ALA A 118 4.86 -34.09 5.78
N LEU A 119 3.68 -34.39 5.25
CA LEU A 119 2.40 -33.89 5.72
C LEU A 119 1.66 -34.94 6.57
N ASN A 120 0.68 -34.49 7.35
CA ASN A 120 -0.26 -35.34 8.09
C ASN A 120 0.39 -36.38 9.01
N LEU A 121 1.40 -35.95 9.76
CA LEU A 121 2.07 -36.80 10.74
C LEU A 121 1.26 -36.76 12.03
N THR A 122 0.70 -37.90 12.43
CA THR A 122 -0.31 -37.99 13.50
C THR A 122 0.22 -38.56 14.82
N ASN A 123 1.48 -39.00 14.86
CA ASN A 123 2.11 -39.59 16.05
C ASN A 123 3.65 -39.56 15.96
N ASP A 124 4.29 -39.88 17.07
CA ASP A 124 5.76 -39.85 17.25
C ASP A 124 6.49 -40.76 16.25
N GLU A 125 5.98 -41.96 16.00
CA GLU A 125 6.60 -42.93 15.08
C GLU A 125 6.58 -42.41 13.64
N ALA A 126 5.48 -41.80 13.21
CA ALA A 126 5.35 -41.17 11.91
C ALA A 126 6.35 -40.01 11.75
N VAL A 127 6.55 -39.20 12.79
CA VAL A 127 7.52 -38.09 12.81
C VAL A 127 8.95 -38.60 12.66
N ARG A 128 9.36 -39.61 13.44
CA ARG A 128 10.72 -40.19 13.37
C ARG A 128 11.02 -40.76 11.99
N LYS A 129 10.12 -41.60 11.47
CA LYS A 129 10.27 -42.21 10.13
C LYS A 129 10.33 -41.14 9.03
N ALA A 130 9.48 -40.11 9.13
CA ALA A 130 9.49 -39.02 8.17
C ALA A 130 10.79 -38.23 8.21
N PHE A 131 11.29 -37.89 9.40
CA PHE A 131 12.57 -37.20 9.59
C PHE A 131 13.73 -37.95 8.93
N GLU A 132 13.92 -39.22 9.29
CA GLU A 132 15.03 -40.04 8.78
C GLU A 132 14.98 -40.16 7.25
N ARG A 133 13.79 -40.45 6.71
CA ARG A 133 13.56 -40.53 5.26
C ARG A 133 13.89 -39.22 4.56
N MET A 134 13.43 -38.09 5.10
CA MET A 134 13.63 -36.76 4.50
C MET A 134 15.12 -36.38 4.47
N ILE A 135 15.85 -36.59 5.58
CA ILE A 135 17.28 -36.29 5.64
C ILE A 135 18.05 -37.16 4.64
N ALA A 136 17.73 -38.46 4.55
CA ALA A 136 18.37 -39.37 3.61
C ALA A 136 18.12 -38.96 2.14
N GLN A 137 16.86 -38.67 1.77
CA GLN A 137 16.49 -38.25 0.42
C GLN A 137 17.12 -36.91 0.03
N ALA A 138 17.12 -35.94 0.95
CA ALA A 138 17.74 -34.63 0.71
C ALA A 138 19.25 -34.76 0.46
N LYS A 139 19.97 -35.56 1.27
CA LYS A 139 21.41 -35.83 1.05
C LYS A 139 21.67 -36.54 -0.27
N GLN A 140 20.80 -37.48 -0.66
CA GLN A 140 20.96 -38.22 -1.91
C GLN A 140 20.76 -37.32 -3.14
N LYS A 141 19.71 -36.49 -3.13
CA LYS A 141 19.35 -35.64 -4.28
C LYS A 141 20.18 -34.35 -4.36
N ARG A 142 20.65 -33.84 -3.23
CA ARG A 142 21.44 -32.60 -3.10
C ARG A 142 22.62 -32.82 -2.13
N PRO A 143 23.66 -33.55 -2.55
CA PRO A 143 24.82 -33.84 -1.71
C PRO A 143 25.64 -32.59 -1.34
N ASP A 144 25.48 -31.51 -2.11
CA ASP A 144 26.09 -30.20 -1.91
C ASP A 144 25.35 -29.34 -0.86
N ALA A 145 24.12 -29.71 -0.50
CA ALA A 145 23.29 -28.90 0.40
C ALA A 145 23.62 -29.13 1.87
N VAL A 146 23.75 -28.03 2.62
CA VAL A 146 23.89 -28.08 4.08
C VAL A 146 22.51 -28.25 4.69
N ILE A 147 22.22 -29.46 5.16
CA ILE A 147 20.96 -29.79 5.83
C ILE A 147 21.11 -29.52 7.32
N ARG A 148 20.42 -28.50 7.83
CA ARG A 148 20.44 -28.08 9.24
C ARG A 148 19.45 -28.89 10.10
N GLY A 149 18.59 -29.69 9.49
CA GLY A 149 17.55 -30.49 10.14
C GLY A 149 16.21 -30.34 9.42
N VAL A 150 15.13 -30.26 10.18
CA VAL A 150 13.77 -29.96 9.68
C VAL A 150 13.16 -28.81 10.48
N THR A 151 12.09 -28.23 9.97
CA THR A 151 11.15 -27.44 10.78
C THR A 151 9.88 -28.23 11.00
N VAL A 152 9.39 -28.24 12.23
CA VAL A 152 8.10 -28.80 12.63
C VAL A 152 7.07 -27.67 12.69
N GLN A 153 5.90 -27.90 12.11
CA GLN A 153 4.81 -26.93 12.04
C GLN A 153 3.47 -27.62 12.32
N LYS A 154 2.50 -26.88 12.87
CA LYS A 154 1.12 -27.38 12.96
C LYS A 154 0.59 -27.63 11.55
N MET A 155 -0.03 -28.79 11.32
CA MET A 155 -0.75 -29.01 10.08
C MET A 155 -2.08 -28.25 10.13
N VAL A 156 -2.20 -27.22 9.30
CA VAL A 156 -3.45 -26.46 9.15
C VAL A 156 -4.17 -27.01 7.92
N THR A 157 -5.34 -27.61 8.14
CA THR A 157 -6.23 -28.05 7.07
C THR A 157 -7.63 -27.53 7.33
N HIS A 158 -8.25 -26.96 6.31
CA HIS A 158 -9.64 -26.53 6.39
C HIS A 158 -10.45 -27.16 5.26
N PRO A 159 -11.52 -27.93 5.54
CA PRO A 159 -12.32 -28.60 4.50
C PRO A 159 -12.94 -27.64 3.47
N ASN A 160 -13.15 -26.39 3.88
CA ASN A 160 -13.66 -25.30 3.06
C ASN A 160 -12.60 -24.21 2.81
N GLY A 161 -11.32 -24.54 2.98
CA GLY A 161 -10.22 -23.64 2.69
C GLY A 161 -9.83 -23.68 1.21
N PHE A 162 -9.40 -22.54 0.68
CA PHE A 162 -8.79 -22.42 -0.63
C PHE A 162 -7.31 -22.05 -0.46
N GLU A 163 -6.44 -22.63 -1.28
CA GLU A 163 -5.05 -22.22 -1.36
C GLU A 163 -4.91 -21.19 -2.48
N LEU A 164 -4.48 -19.98 -2.12
CA LEU A 164 -4.10 -18.93 -3.06
C LEU A 164 -2.57 -18.80 -3.10
N ILE A 165 -2.09 -18.12 -4.12
CA ILE A 165 -0.72 -17.61 -4.20
C ILE A 165 -0.82 -16.09 -4.12
N MET A 166 0.06 -15.49 -3.32
CA MET A 166 0.24 -14.05 -3.27
C MET A 166 1.74 -13.77 -3.31
N GLY A 167 2.18 -12.84 -4.14
CA GLY A 167 3.58 -12.50 -4.18
C GLY A 167 3.85 -11.14 -4.79
N THR A 168 5.11 -10.73 -4.73
CA THR A 168 5.60 -9.55 -5.43
C THR A 168 6.89 -9.85 -6.17
N ARG A 169 7.10 -9.12 -7.27
CA ARG A 169 8.36 -9.09 -8.00
C ARG A 169 8.60 -7.69 -8.53
N LYS A 170 9.86 -7.29 -8.65
CA LYS A 170 10.24 -6.07 -9.37
C LYS A 170 10.20 -6.28 -10.88
N ASP A 171 9.34 -5.51 -11.53
CA ASP A 171 9.33 -5.29 -12.96
C ASP A 171 10.30 -4.14 -13.35
N PRO A 172 11.03 -4.24 -14.47
CA PRO A 172 11.98 -3.20 -14.89
C PRO A 172 11.35 -1.84 -15.21
N VAL A 173 10.04 -1.79 -15.53
CA VAL A 173 9.33 -0.56 -15.91
C VAL A 173 8.48 -0.05 -14.76
N PHE A 174 7.70 -0.94 -14.14
CA PHE A 174 6.71 -0.55 -13.13
C PHE A 174 7.22 -0.63 -11.69
N GLY A 175 8.45 -1.11 -11.48
CA GLY A 175 8.96 -1.36 -10.14
C GLY A 175 8.24 -2.55 -9.50
N ALA A 176 7.91 -2.48 -8.22
CA ALA A 176 7.24 -3.57 -7.53
C ALA A 176 5.83 -3.81 -8.11
N VAL A 177 5.54 -5.07 -8.43
CA VAL A 177 4.21 -5.51 -8.88
C VAL A 177 3.77 -6.62 -7.94
N ILE A 178 2.52 -6.58 -7.49
CA ILE A 178 1.89 -7.61 -6.66
C ILE A 178 1.05 -8.51 -7.54
N MET A 179 1.06 -9.80 -7.26
CA MET A 179 0.27 -10.82 -7.92
C MET A 179 -0.53 -11.61 -6.90
N VAL A 180 -1.80 -11.84 -7.19
CA VAL A 180 -2.67 -12.76 -6.44
C VAL A 180 -3.28 -13.72 -7.45
N GLY A 181 -3.37 -15.00 -7.10
CA GLY A 181 -3.97 -16.01 -7.96
C GLY A 181 -4.40 -17.25 -7.19
N MET A 182 -5.14 -18.13 -7.85
CA MET A 182 -5.44 -19.44 -7.28
C MET A 182 -4.14 -20.27 -7.15
N GLY A 183 -4.02 -21.04 -6.09
CA GLY A 183 -2.92 -21.97 -5.88
C GLY A 183 -3.18 -23.35 -6.46
N GLY A 184 -2.13 -24.19 -6.44
CA GLY A 184 -2.18 -25.56 -6.93
C GLY A 184 -1.97 -25.71 -8.43
N ILE A 185 -1.70 -26.96 -8.85
CA ILE A 185 -1.25 -27.32 -10.19
C ILE A 185 -2.23 -26.86 -11.28
N ALA A 186 -3.54 -26.95 -11.01
CA ALA A 186 -4.56 -26.53 -11.96
C ALA A 186 -4.49 -25.02 -12.27
N ALA A 187 -4.16 -24.19 -11.28
CA ALA A 187 -4.12 -22.74 -11.44
C ALA A 187 -2.96 -22.29 -12.34
N GLU A 188 -1.82 -22.98 -12.32
CA GLU A 188 -0.68 -22.73 -13.22
C GLU A 188 -1.09 -22.92 -14.70
N VAL A 189 -1.94 -23.91 -14.97
CA VAL A 189 -2.45 -24.21 -16.32
C VAL A 189 -3.48 -23.17 -16.76
N PHE A 190 -4.38 -22.76 -15.87
CA PHE A 190 -5.44 -21.79 -16.21
C PHE A 190 -4.99 -20.33 -16.20
N GLN A 191 -3.77 -20.06 -15.71
CA GLN A 191 -3.20 -18.72 -15.55
C GLN A 191 -4.16 -17.76 -14.81
N ASP A 192 -4.77 -18.28 -13.74
CA ASP A 192 -5.76 -17.54 -12.96
C ASP A 192 -5.09 -16.61 -11.95
N ARG A 193 -4.71 -15.42 -12.44
CA ARG A 193 -3.95 -14.43 -11.69
C ARG A 193 -4.39 -13.00 -12.01
N ALA A 194 -4.27 -12.15 -11.02
CA ALA A 194 -4.46 -10.71 -11.09
C ALA A 194 -3.17 -10.00 -10.67
N LEU A 195 -2.90 -8.85 -11.29
CA LEU A 195 -1.76 -8.00 -10.97
C LEU A 195 -2.25 -6.67 -10.40
N GLY A 196 -1.47 -6.11 -9.48
CA GLY A 196 -1.71 -4.81 -8.88
C GLY A 196 -0.42 -4.06 -8.61
N LEU A 197 -0.49 -2.74 -8.61
CA LEU A 197 0.64 -1.88 -8.28
C LEU A 197 0.49 -1.42 -6.81
N PRO A 198 1.49 -1.68 -5.95
CA PRO A 198 1.49 -1.14 -4.60
C PRO A 198 1.65 0.40 -4.58
N PRO A 199 1.06 1.09 -3.59
CA PRO A 199 0.20 0.52 -2.54
C PRO A 199 -1.24 0.25 -3.01
N LEU A 200 -1.82 -0.85 -2.54
CA LEU A 200 -3.21 -1.23 -2.81
C LEU A 200 -4.16 -0.71 -1.71
N ASN A 201 -5.26 -0.10 -2.12
CA ASN A 201 -6.41 0.20 -1.24
C ASN A 201 -7.48 -0.91 -1.35
N GLU A 202 -8.59 -0.77 -0.62
CA GLU A 202 -9.65 -1.78 -0.63
C GLU A 202 -10.21 -2.03 -2.04
N SER A 203 -10.63 -0.97 -2.74
CA SER A 203 -11.24 -1.09 -4.06
C SER A 203 -10.31 -1.81 -5.03
N LEU A 204 -9.02 -1.47 -5.04
CA LEU A 204 -8.02 -2.12 -5.90
C LEU A 204 -7.82 -3.60 -5.53
N ALA A 205 -7.66 -3.92 -4.24
CA ALA A 205 -7.48 -5.29 -3.77
C ALA A 205 -8.72 -6.18 -4.05
N ARG A 206 -9.92 -5.66 -3.80
CA ARG A 206 -11.19 -6.34 -4.14
C ARG A 206 -11.27 -6.65 -5.62
N ARG A 207 -10.94 -5.68 -6.47
CA ARG A 207 -10.99 -5.84 -7.93
C ARG A 207 -9.98 -6.86 -8.45
N MET A 208 -8.79 -6.91 -7.86
CA MET A 208 -7.83 -7.99 -8.16
C MET A 208 -8.49 -9.35 -7.94
N LEU A 209 -9.16 -9.54 -6.81
CA LEU A 209 -9.87 -10.79 -6.51
C LEU A 209 -11.06 -11.05 -7.45
N GLU A 210 -11.88 -10.04 -7.73
CA GLU A 210 -13.04 -10.15 -8.64
C GLU A 210 -12.63 -10.49 -10.08
N SER A 211 -11.42 -10.10 -10.47
CA SER A 211 -10.88 -10.40 -11.80
C SER A 211 -10.39 -11.84 -11.96
N LEU A 212 -10.26 -12.59 -10.85
CA LEU A 212 -9.90 -14.00 -10.89
C LEU A 212 -11.04 -14.82 -11.49
N ARG A 213 -10.71 -15.78 -12.34
CA ARG A 213 -11.65 -16.76 -12.87
C ARG A 213 -12.25 -17.62 -11.75
N SER A 214 -11.47 -17.83 -10.68
CA SER A 214 -11.91 -18.52 -9.47
C SER A 214 -12.77 -17.68 -8.53
N TRP A 215 -13.00 -16.40 -8.80
CA TRP A 215 -13.79 -15.52 -7.93
C TRP A 215 -15.14 -16.14 -7.48
N PRO A 216 -15.94 -16.78 -8.36
CA PRO A 216 -17.19 -17.41 -7.94
C PRO A 216 -17.01 -18.53 -6.90
N LEU A 217 -15.84 -19.19 -6.87
CA LEU A 217 -15.54 -20.22 -5.87
C LEU A 217 -15.27 -19.61 -4.50
N LEU A 218 -14.58 -18.46 -4.48
CA LEU A 218 -14.28 -17.71 -3.25
C LEU A 218 -15.55 -17.15 -2.61
N GLN A 219 -16.57 -16.83 -3.41
CA GLN A 219 -17.89 -16.41 -2.92
C GLN A 219 -18.76 -17.55 -2.37
N GLY A 220 -18.33 -18.81 -2.55
CA GLY A 220 -19.07 -20.00 -2.16
C GLY A 220 -19.88 -20.60 -3.31
N TYR A 221 -20.05 -21.92 -3.28
CA TYR A 221 -20.75 -22.67 -4.34
C TYR A 221 -21.35 -23.97 -3.79
N ARG A 222 -22.51 -24.39 -4.33
CA ARG A 222 -23.16 -25.69 -4.03
C ARG A 222 -23.22 -26.04 -2.53
N GLY A 223 -23.60 -25.08 -1.69
CA GLY A 223 -23.72 -25.27 -0.24
C GLY A 223 -22.40 -25.19 0.54
N LYS A 224 -21.26 -24.97 -0.13
CA LYS A 224 -20.02 -24.56 0.55
C LYS A 224 -20.06 -23.06 0.84
N PRO A 225 -19.72 -22.64 2.07
CA PRO A 225 -19.58 -21.22 2.39
C PRO A 225 -18.45 -20.59 1.57
N GLY A 226 -18.59 -19.28 1.31
CA GLY A 226 -17.49 -18.49 0.78
C GLY A 226 -16.39 -18.26 1.83
N VAL A 227 -15.26 -17.75 1.37
CA VAL A 227 -14.14 -17.36 2.24
C VAL A 227 -14.39 -15.99 2.89
N ASN A 228 -13.57 -15.65 3.89
CA ASN A 228 -13.57 -14.32 4.48
C ASN A 228 -12.91 -13.30 3.53
N ILE A 229 -13.71 -12.72 2.63
CA ILE A 229 -13.23 -11.78 1.59
C ILE A 229 -12.65 -10.50 2.20
N ASP A 230 -13.28 -9.94 3.23
CA ASP A 230 -12.82 -8.70 3.84
C ASP A 230 -11.46 -8.91 4.55
N ARG A 231 -11.29 -10.06 5.23
CA ARG A 231 -9.98 -10.45 5.79
C ARG A 231 -8.93 -10.65 4.70
N LEU A 232 -9.28 -11.26 3.57
CA LEU A 232 -8.35 -11.43 2.45
C LEU A 232 -7.92 -10.09 1.84
N ILE A 233 -8.86 -9.15 1.67
CA ILE A 233 -8.56 -7.78 1.23
C ILE A 233 -7.60 -7.09 2.21
N GLU A 234 -7.86 -7.19 3.51
CA GLU A 234 -6.98 -6.64 4.54
C GLU A 234 -5.56 -7.21 4.43
N ILE A 235 -5.41 -8.54 4.25
CA ILE A 235 -4.10 -9.18 4.06
C ILE A 235 -3.40 -8.71 2.78
N ILE A 236 -4.12 -8.54 1.67
CA ILE A 236 -3.56 -7.99 0.42
C ILE A 236 -3.03 -6.56 0.66
N MET A 237 -3.80 -5.72 1.36
CA MET A 237 -3.38 -4.36 1.69
C MET A 237 -2.14 -4.36 2.58
N ARG A 238 -2.12 -5.16 3.66
CA ARG A 238 -0.96 -5.31 4.56
C ARG A 238 0.29 -5.78 3.81
N PHE A 239 0.13 -6.78 2.95
CA PHE A 239 1.20 -7.24 2.07
C PHE A 239 1.69 -6.11 1.17
N SER A 240 0.79 -5.31 0.64
CA SER A 240 1.13 -4.16 -0.19
C SER A 240 1.94 -3.08 0.54
N TYR A 241 1.65 -2.82 1.82
CA TYR A 241 2.46 -1.90 2.64
C TYR A 241 3.84 -2.48 2.95
N LEU A 242 3.94 -3.78 3.22
CA LEU A 242 5.24 -4.47 3.38
C LEU A 242 6.10 -4.27 2.14
N VAL A 243 5.55 -4.50 0.94
CA VAL A 243 6.27 -4.30 -0.32
C VAL A 243 6.69 -2.84 -0.52
N ALA A 244 5.84 -1.89 -0.12
CA ALA A 244 6.16 -0.47 -0.21
C ALA A 244 7.31 -0.06 0.72
N ASP A 245 7.38 -0.61 1.93
CA ASP A 245 8.35 -0.22 2.95
C ASP A 245 9.74 -0.89 2.79
N TYR A 246 9.83 -1.96 2.00
CA TYR A 246 11.08 -2.72 1.79
C TYR A 246 11.50 -2.78 0.32
N PRO A 247 12.11 -1.70 -0.23
CA PRO A 247 12.69 -1.72 -1.57
C PRO A 247 13.72 -2.82 -1.78
N GLU A 248 14.35 -3.33 -0.73
CA GLU A 248 15.34 -4.41 -0.80
C GLU A 248 14.73 -5.76 -1.19
N ILE A 249 13.41 -5.93 -1.11
CA ILE A 249 12.75 -7.17 -1.51
C ILE A 249 12.66 -7.21 -3.04
N LYS A 250 13.42 -8.12 -3.67
CA LYS A 250 13.37 -8.37 -5.11
C LYS A 250 12.15 -9.19 -5.50
N GLU A 251 11.87 -10.21 -4.69
CA GLU A 251 10.78 -11.17 -4.85
C GLU A 251 10.32 -11.62 -3.47
N LEU A 252 9.01 -11.70 -3.26
CA LEU A 252 8.42 -12.34 -2.09
C LEU A 252 7.24 -13.17 -2.55
N ASP A 253 7.27 -14.47 -2.27
CA ASP A 253 6.16 -15.37 -2.56
C ASP A 253 5.57 -15.97 -1.28
N ILE A 254 4.25 -15.89 -1.15
CA ILE A 254 3.43 -16.63 -0.20
C ILE A 254 2.73 -17.74 -0.97
N ASN A 255 3.21 -18.97 -0.80
CA ASN A 255 2.67 -20.12 -1.49
C ASN A 255 2.78 -21.41 -0.64
N PRO A 256 1.68 -21.92 -0.07
CA PRO A 256 0.31 -21.43 -0.20
C PRO A 256 -0.08 -20.38 0.84
N LEU A 257 -1.01 -19.49 0.45
CA LEU A 257 -1.82 -18.66 1.33
C LEU A 257 -3.19 -19.36 1.51
N LEU A 258 -3.43 -19.91 2.69
CA LEU A 258 -4.69 -20.59 3.00
C LEU A 258 -5.75 -19.57 3.38
N VAL A 259 -6.89 -19.60 2.68
CA VAL A 259 -8.03 -18.70 2.90
C VAL A 259 -9.23 -19.54 3.32
N THR A 260 -9.81 -19.26 4.48
CA THR A 260 -10.98 -19.97 5.02
C THR A 260 -12.15 -19.00 5.21
N PRO A 261 -13.36 -19.49 5.53
CA PRO A 261 -14.49 -18.63 5.92
C PRO A 261 -14.22 -17.75 7.16
N GLU A 262 -13.20 -18.10 7.96
CA GLU A 262 -12.87 -17.43 9.21
C GLU A 262 -11.61 -16.56 9.09
N ASP A 263 -10.54 -17.08 8.47
CA ASP A 263 -9.22 -16.43 8.50
C ASP A 263 -8.38 -16.67 7.22
N VAL A 264 -7.24 -15.98 7.15
CA VAL A 264 -6.26 -16.02 6.05
C VAL A 264 -4.87 -16.23 6.63
N ILE A 265 -4.20 -17.33 6.26
CA ILE A 265 -2.96 -17.78 6.89
C ILE A 265 -1.91 -18.14 5.84
N ALA A 266 -0.73 -17.53 5.93
CA ALA A 266 0.44 -17.87 5.12
C ALA A 266 1.10 -19.16 5.65
N LEU A 267 1.02 -20.24 4.87
CA LEU A 267 1.57 -21.55 5.22
C LEU A 267 3.05 -21.70 4.84
N ASP A 268 3.49 -20.97 3.82
CA ASP A 268 4.89 -20.86 3.43
C ASP A 268 5.19 -19.44 2.93
N ALA A 269 6.45 -19.03 3.03
CA ALA A 269 6.91 -17.75 2.53
C ALA A 269 8.36 -17.86 2.08
N ARG A 270 8.69 -17.18 0.98
CA ARG A 270 10.04 -17.09 0.43
C ARG A 270 10.34 -15.65 0.05
N VAL A 271 11.42 -15.09 0.59
CA VAL A 271 11.92 -13.76 0.25
C VAL A 271 13.27 -13.88 -0.46
N VAL A 272 13.43 -13.13 -1.55
CA VAL A 272 14.70 -12.92 -2.25
C VAL A 272 15.07 -11.44 -2.17
N ILE A 273 16.31 -11.17 -1.76
CA ILE A 273 16.82 -9.82 -1.53
C ILE A 273 17.55 -9.28 -2.77
N ASP A 274 17.38 -7.98 -3.01
CA ASP A 274 18.07 -7.19 -4.02
C ASP A 274 19.34 -6.58 -3.43
N ARG A 275 20.49 -7.25 -3.62
CA ARG A 275 21.77 -6.87 -3.01
C ARG A 275 22.29 -5.53 -3.50
N ASP A 276 21.98 -5.13 -4.72
CA ASP A 276 22.45 -3.86 -5.27
C ASP A 276 21.85 -2.68 -4.50
N LEU A 277 20.58 -2.79 -4.09
CA LEU A 277 19.89 -1.77 -3.29
C LEU A 277 20.27 -1.79 -1.81
N VAL A 278 20.77 -2.90 -1.29
CA VAL A 278 21.30 -2.94 0.09
C VAL A 278 22.55 -2.07 0.20
N VAL A 279 23.32 -1.93 -0.89
CA VAL A 279 24.58 -1.18 -0.92
C VAL A 279 24.37 0.29 -1.30
N HIS A 280 23.34 0.60 -2.10
CA HIS A 280 23.11 1.96 -2.63
C HIS A 280 21.81 2.55 -2.07
N SER A 281 21.91 3.74 -1.44
CA SER A 281 20.72 4.48 -1.03
C SER A 281 19.94 4.96 -2.25
N VAL A 282 18.71 4.47 -2.41
CA VAL A 282 17.75 4.99 -3.39
C VAL A 282 16.85 6.06 -2.78
N ARG A 283 16.29 6.93 -3.63
CA ARG A 283 15.20 7.83 -3.21
C ARG A 283 14.08 6.99 -2.57
N PRO A 284 13.49 7.42 -1.45
CA PRO A 284 12.36 6.71 -0.84
C PRO A 284 11.28 6.40 -1.87
N TYR A 285 10.79 5.16 -1.87
CA TYR A 285 9.73 4.66 -2.75
C TYR A 285 10.05 4.68 -4.26
N ALA A 286 11.33 4.83 -4.67
CA ALA A 286 11.71 4.80 -6.09
C ALA A 286 11.43 3.46 -6.80
N HIS A 287 11.20 2.39 -6.03
CA HIS A 287 10.79 1.08 -6.54
C HIS A 287 9.28 0.98 -6.79
N LEU A 288 8.49 2.03 -6.57
CA LEU A 288 7.05 2.04 -6.75
C LEU A 288 6.65 2.93 -7.92
N ALA A 289 5.68 2.47 -8.72
CA ALA A 289 5.05 3.31 -9.74
C ALA A 289 4.09 4.34 -9.13
N ILE A 290 3.56 4.08 -7.94
CA ILE A 290 2.59 4.93 -7.23
C ILE A 290 3.21 5.28 -5.87
N ARG A 291 3.31 6.58 -5.58
CA ARG A 291 3.83 7.02 -4.28
C ARG A 291 2.80 6.73 -3.18
N PRO A 292 3.21 6.11 -2.05
CA PRO A 292 2.32 5.90 -0.92
C PRO A 292 1.85 7.18 -0.25
N TYR A 293 0.79 7.04 0.55
CA TYR A 293 0.31 8.13 1.40
C TYR A 293 1.44 8.64 2.30
N PRO A 294 1.81 9.93 2.23
CA PRO A 294 3.01 10.42 2.92
C PRO A 294 2.70 10.75 4.38
N GLU A 295 2.69 9.71 5.22
CA GLU A 295 2.46 9.77 6.66
C GLU A 295 3.42 10.75 7.36
N GLU A 296 4.61 10.98 6.79
CA GLU A 296 5.62 11.93 7.30
C GLU A 296 5.14 13.40 7.35
N PHE A 297 4.02 13.70 6.68
CA PHE A 297 3.38 15.02 6.68
C PHE A 297 2.11 15.08 7.56
N VAL A 298 1.84 14.06 8.37
CA VAL A 298 0.80 14.12 9.40
C VAL A 298 1.36 14.85 10.62
N ALA A 299 0.66 15.89 11.08
CA ALA A 299 1.09 16.74 12.17
C ALA A 299 -0.07 17.24 13.01
N GLN A 300 -0.01 17.01 14.32
CA GLN A 300 -0.91 17.66 15.28
C GLN A 300 -0.50 19.12 15.50
N ARG A 301 -1.47 20.02 15.48
CA ARG A 301 -1.33 21.46 15.70
C ARG A 301 -2.49 21.97 16.55
N GLN A 302 -2.37 23.20 17.02
CA GLN A 302 -3.43 23.90 17.74
C GLN A 302 -3.59 25.30 17.15
N LEU A 303 -4.85 25.75 17.05
CA LEU A 303 -5.16 27.13 16.70
C LEU A 303 -4.94 28.06 17.90
N LYS A 304 -5.04 29.37 17.65
CA LYS A 304 -4.82 30.39 18.69
C LYS A 304 -5.81 30.32 19.85
N ASP A 305 -7.00 29.78 19.59
CA ASP A 305 -8.05 29.56 20.57
C ASP A 305 -7.91 28.22 21.31
N GLY A 306 -6.86 27.44 21.03
CA GLY A 306 -6.62 26.12 21.62
C GLY A 306 -7.31 24.97 20.90
N THR A 307 -8.07 25.22 19.84
CA THR A 307 -8.74 24.15 19.06
C THR A 307 -7.69 23.21 18.46
N PRO A 308 -7.74 21.89 18.74
CA PRO A 308 -6.84 20.92 18.14
C PRO A 308 -7.15 20.73 16.66
N VAL A 309 -6.11 20.71 15.84
CA VAL A 309 -6.21 20.51 14.38
C VAL A 309 -5.16 19.50 13.95
N VAL A 310 -5.56 18.52 13.14
CA VAL A 310 -4.64 17.60 12.48
C VAL A 310 -4.40 18.11 11.06
N LEU A 311 -3.14 18.42 10.75
CA LEU A 311 -2.70 18.67 9.39
C LEU A 311 -2.22 17.36 8.79
N ARG A 312 -2.73 16.99 7.62
CA ARG A 312 -2.33 15.75 6.94
C ARG A 312 -2.54 15.84 5.43
N PRO A 313 -1.85 15.04 4.61
CA PRO A 313 -2.20 14.92 3.20
C PRO A 313 -3.67 14.48 3.01
N ILE A 314 -4.31 14.99 1.97
CA ILE A 314 -5.62 14.56 1.49
C ILE A 314 -5.50 13.15 0.92
N LYS A 315 -6.52 12.32 1.11
CA LYS A 315 -6.61 10.97 0.55
C LYS A 315 -7.94 10.79 -0.21
N PRO A 316 -8.06 9.80 -1.10
CA PRO A 316 -9.29 9.54 -1.85
C PRO A 316 -10.56 9.48 -0.99
N GLU A 317 -10.47 8.89 0.20
CA GLU A 317 -11.58 8.71 1.14
C GLU A 317 -12.09 10.03 1.74
N ASP A 318 -11.36 11.14 1.54
CA ASP A 318 -11.77 12.47 2.01
C ASP A 318 -12.82 13.14 1.12
N GLU A 319 -13.18 12.55 -0.03
CA GLU A 319 -14.14 13.12 -0.98
C GLU A 319 -15.44 13.63 -0.31
N PRO A 320 -16.11 12.88 0.59
CA PRO A 320 -17.31 13.38 1.27
C PRO A 320 -17.04 14.64 2.11
N MET A 321 -15.94 14.67 2.86
CA MET A 321 -15.58 15.84 3.69
C MET A 321 -15.10 17.02 2.83
N TRP A 322 -14.51 16.75 1.66
CA TRP A 322 -14.12 17.77 0.69
C TRP A 322 -15.34 18.46 0.09
N HIS A 323 -16.39 17.69 -0.25
CA HIS A 323 -17.68 18.23 -0.65
C HIS A 323 -18.29 19.13 0.43
N GLU A 324 -18.29 18.68 1.70
CA GLU A 324 -18.79 19.45 2.84
C GLU A 324 -18.00 20.75 3.04
N LEU A 325 -16.67 20.69 2.92
CA LEU A 325 -15.78 21.86 3.04
C LEU A 325 -16.16 22.93 2.01
N LEU A 326 -16.30 22.55 0.74
CA LEU A 326 -16.65 23.51 -0.32
C LEU A 326 -18.07 24.03 -0.20
N ALA A 327 -19.03 23.19 0.21
CA ALA A 327 -20.40 23.63 0.48
C ALA A 327 -20.48 24.64 1.65
N SER A 328 -19.49 24.62 2.55
CA SER A 328 -19.37 25.53 3.69
C SER A 328 -18.64 26.85 3.35
N CYS A 329 -18.14 27.01 2.13
CA CYS A 329 -17.46 28.22 1.67
C CYS A 329 -18.43 29.21 1.02
N SER A 330 -18.18 30.51 1.20
CA SER A 330 -18.88 31.55 0.45
C SER A 330 -18.50 31.53 -1.03
N THR A 331 -19.38 32.09 -1.88
CA THR A 331 -19.10 32.32 -3.31
C THR A 331 -17.80 33.10 -3.52
N GLN A 332 -17.49 34.05 -2.63
CA GLN A 332 -16.25 34.83 -2.68
C GLN A 332 -15.01 33.95 -2.43
N SER A 333 -15.04 33.09 -1.39
CA SER A 333 -13.97 32.15 -1.11
C SER A 333 -13.75 31.16 -2.27
N ILE A 334 -14.82 30.67 -2.90
CA ILE A 334 -14.76 29.79 -4.08
C ILE A 334 -14.15 30.54 -5.27
N TRP A 335 -14.61 31.76 -5.55
CA TRP A 335 -14.06 32.59 -6.64
C TRP A 335 -12.57 32.84 -6.46
N PHE A 336 -12.14 33.24 -5.25
CA PHE A 336 -10.72 33.47 -4.97
C PHE A 336 -9.85 32.22 -5.07
N ARG A 337 -10.42 31.03 -4.86
CA ARG A 337 -9.67 29.76 -4.93
C ARG A 337 -9.60 29.16 -6.33
N PHE A 338 -10.66 29.28 -7.12
CA PHE A 338 -10.80 28.56 -8.39
C PHE A 338 -10.91 29.48 -9.61
N SER A 339 -11.05 30.79 -9.42
CA SER A 339 -11.35 31.77 -10.47
C SER A 339 -12.57 31.37 -11.33
N TYR A 340 -13.45 30.55 -10.76
CA TYR A 340 -14.62 29.98 -11.40
C TYR A 340 -15.67 29.64 -10.34
N LEU A 341 -16.94 29.84 -10.67
CA LEU A 341 -18.07 29.47 -9.82
C LEU A 341 -18.77 28.24 -10.38
N PHE A 342 -18.95 27.23 -9.54
CA PHE A 342 -19.73 26.05 -9.84
C PHE A 342 -20.98 26.00 -8.96
N LYS A 343 -22.09 25.49 -9.52
CA LYS A 343 -23.38 25.38 -8.79
C LYS A 343 -23.37 24.27 -7.74
N GLN A 344 -22.64 23.21 -8.01
CA GLN A 344 -22.48 22.05 -7.14
C GLN A 344 -21.14 21.39 -7.44
N THR A 345 -20.58 20.73 -6.44
CA THR A 345 -19.42 19.86 -6.62
C THR A 345 -19.85 18.50 -7.16
N THR A 346 -19.06 17.91 -8.04
CA THR A 346 -19.30 16.56 -8.58
C THR A 346 -18.18 15.61 -8.17
N HIS A 347 -18.44 14.32 -8.28
CA HIS A 347 -17.41 13.27 -8.12
C HIS A 347 -16.20 13.51 -9.03
N GLU A 348 -16.43 13.83 -10.32
CA GLU A 348 -15.35 14.11 -11.28
C GLU A 348 -14.51 15.34 -10.90
N MET A 349 -15.09 16.30 -10.18
CA MET A 349 -14.31 17.38 -9.59
C MET A 349 -13.49 16.85 -8.42
N ALA A 350 -14.12 16.18 -7.46
CA ALA A 350 -13.47 15.68 -6.25
C ALA A 350 -12.28 14.77 -6.56
N THR A 351 -12.34 13.95 -7.61
CA THR A 351 -11.22 13.07 -7.98
C THR A 351 -9.95 13.85 -8.32
N ARG A 352 -10.07 15.01 -8.96
CA ARG A 352 -8.92 15.91 -9.24
C ARG A 352 -8.34 16.56 -7.99
N TYR A 353 -9.06 16.52 -6.86
CA TYR A 353 -8.63 17.10 -5.59
C TYR A 353 -8.22 16.09 -4.52
N CYS A 354 -8.83 14.91 -4.51
CA CYS A 354 -8.61 13.88 -3.50
C CYS A 354 -7.73 12.72 -4.00
N PHE A 355 -7.69 12.45 -5.32
CA PHE A 355 -6.95 11.34 -5.92
C PHE A 355 -5.68 11.87 -6.58
N ILE A 356 -4.80 12.42 -5.76
CA ILE A 356 -3.62 13.16 -6.22
C ILE A 356 -2.39 12.25 -6.24
N ASP A 357 -1.46 12.54 -7.17
CA ASP A 357 -0.15 11.90 -7.18
C ASP A 357 0.77 12.61 -6.18
N TYR A 358 1.04 11.96 -5.04
CA TYR A 358 1.87 12.53 -3.98
C TYR A 358 3.32 12.84 -4.39
N ASP A 359 3.79 12.33 -5.54
CA ASP A 359 5.11 12.72 -6.05
C ASP A 359 5.10 14.07 -6.76
N ARG A 360 3.94 14.51 -7.26
CA ARG A 360 3.76 15.76 -8.02
C ARG A 360 2.88 16.79 -7.33
N GLU A 361 2.08 16.36 -6.37
CA GLU A 361 1.12 17.22 -5.70
C GLU A 361 0.92 16.83 -4.23
N LEU A 362 0.84 17.82 -3.35
CA LEU A 362 0.47 17.63 -1.95
C LEU A 362 -0.66 18.58 -1.56
N GLY A 363 -1.86 18.04 -1.34
CA GLY A 363 -2.96 18.73 -0.67
C GLY A 363 -2.91 18.46 0.82
N ILE A 364 -2.56 19.43 1.65
CA ILE A 364 -2.62 19.32 3.11
C ILE A 364 -3.97 19.83 3.60
N VAL A 365 -4.77 18.92 4.16
CA VAL A 365 -6.04 19.24 4.80
C VAL A 365 -5.82 19.59 6.27
N ALA A 366 -6.63 20.53 6.77
CA ALA A 366 -6.79 20.79 8.18
C ALA A 366 -8.07 20.13 8.66
N GLU A 367 -7.92 19.12 9.50
CA GLU A 367 -9.00 18.32 10.05
C GLU A 367 -9.23 18.65 11.53
N ILE A 368 -10.50 18.69 11.92
CA ILE A 368 -10.94 18.73 13.31
C ILE A 368 -11.92 17.59 13.58
N GLU A 369 -12.05 17.25 14.85
CA GLU A 369 -13.16 16.45 15.34
C GLU A 369 -14.23 17.38 15.91
N ASP A 370 -15.44 17.30 15.36
CA ASP A 370 -16.61 18.04 15.81
C ASP A 370 -17.74 17.04 16.08
N SER A 371 -18.11 16.91 17.37
CA SER A 371 -19.20 16.03 17.80
C SER A 371 -18.99 14.55 17.41
N GLY A 372 -17.74 14.07 17.47
CA GLY A 372 -17.38 12.70 17.08
C GLY A 372 -17.30 12.47 15.57
N GLN A 373 -17.41 13.52 14.75
CA GLN A 373 -17.24 13.44 13.30
C GLN A 373 -16.02 14.23 12.86
N ARG A 374 -15.24 13.63 11.96
CA ARG A 374 -14.10 14.29 11.31
C ARG A 374 -14.62 15.26 10.27
N LYS A 375 -14.09 16.49 10.27
CA LYS A 375 -14.44 17.53 9.30
C LYS A 375 -13.20 18.25 8.80
N LEU A 376 -13.19 18.57 7.51
CA LEU A 376 -12.16 19.42 6.93
C LEU A 376 -12.57 20.89 7.03
N ILE A 377 -11.67 21.73 7.55
CA ILE A 377 -11.91 23.17 7.75
C ILE A 377 -11.01 24.07 6.88
N GLY A 378 -10.05 23.48 6.19
CA GLY A 378 -9.23 24.16 5.18
C GLY A 378 -8.31 23.19 4.45
N VAL A 379 -7.79 23.62 3.30
CA VAL A 379 -6.83 22.86 2.50
C VAL A 379 -5.78 23.81 1.93
N GLY A 380 -4.50 23.52 2.14
CA GLY A 380 -3.38 24.11 1.40
C GLY A 380 -2.86 23.11 0.38
N ARG A 381 -2.68 23.50 -0.88
CA ARG A 381 -2.26 22.61 -1.97
C ARG A 381 -0.98 23.11 -2.59
N LEU A 382 -0.03 22.21 -2.78
CA LEU A 382 1.23 22.41 -3.48
C LEU A 382 1.23 21.56 -4.75
N VAL A 383 1.46 22.17 -5.91
CA VAL A 383 1.59 21.47 -7.20
C VAL A 383 2.99 21.72 -7.74
N ALA A 384 3.82 20.68 -7.82
CA ALA A 384 5.18 20.80 -8.32
C ALA A 384 5.24 20.93 -9.85
N ASP A 385 6.20 21.69 -10.34
CA ASP A 385 6.55 21.72 -11.76
C ASP A 385 7.22 20.41 -12.22
N VAL A 386 7.48 20.31 -13.52
CA VAL A 386 8.04 19.09 -14.13
C VAL A 386 9.43 18.75 -13.57
N ASN A 387 10.20 19.76 -13.13
CA ASN A 387 11.56 19.59 -12.63
C ASN A 387 11.63 19.42 -11.11
N HIS A 388 10.48 19.47 -10.43
CA HIS A 388 10.38 19.40 -8.97
C HIS A 388 11.16 20.51 -8.24
N GLU A 389 11.30 21.68 -8.86
CA GLU A 389 12.04 22.81 -8.29
C GLU A 389 11.11 23.89 -7.74
N THR A 390 9.99 24.12 -8.44
CA THR A 390 9.01 25.13 -8.08
C THR A 390 7.68 24.46 -7.78
N ALA A 391 6.98 24.91 -6.73
CA ALA A 391 5.61 24.48 -6.45
C ALA A 391 4.65 25.67 -6.43
N GLU A 392 3.52 25.53 -7.12
CA GLU A 392 2.39 26.44 -7.01
C GLU A 392 1.62 26.15 -5.71
N TYR A 393 1.34 27.19 -4.93
CA TYR A 393 0.61 27.09 -3.68
C TYR A 393 -0.77 27.76 -3.76
N ALA A 394 -1.81 27.03 -3.39
CA ALA A 394 -3.16 27.57 -3.25
C ALA A 394 -3.76 27.15 -1.91
N VAL A 395 -4.60 28.01 -1.31
CA VAL A 395 -5.23 27.71 -0.02
C VAL A 395 -6.69 28.12 0.00
N ILE A 396 -7.51 27.31 0.64
CA ILE A 396 -8.90 27.63 0.97
C ILE A 396 -9.17 27.28 2.42
N VAL A 397 -9.91 28.15 3.11
CA VAL A 397 -10.35 27.97 4.49
C VAL A 397 -11.82 28.33 4.53
N ILE A 398 -12.64 27.54 5.23
CA ILE A 398 -14.06 27.83 5.33
C ILE A 398 -14.29 29.12 6.13
N ASP A 399 -15.31 29.89 5.75
CA ASP A 399 -15.46 31.29 6.15
C ASP A 399 -15.53 31.50 7.67
N ARG A 400 -16.18 30.60 8.41
CA ARG A 400 -16.28 30.67 9.88
C ARG A 400 -14.94 30.56 10.61
N TRP A 401 -13.91 29.96 9.97
CA TRP A 401 -12.56 29.83 10.54
C TRP A 401 -11.61 30.94 10.08
N HIS A 402 -12.09 31.91 9.30
CA HIS A 402 -11.30 33.10 9.00
C HIS A 402 -10.98 33.87 10.29
N GLY A 403 -9.81 34.49 10.36
CA GLY A 403 -9.36 35.21 11.56
C GLY A 403 -8.79 34.35 12.70
N HIS A 404 -9.01 33.03 12.69
CA HIS A 404 -8.52 32.12 13.74
C HIS A 404 -7.06 31.67 13.55
N GLY A 405 -6.39 32.19 12.52
CA GLY A 405 -4.98 31.89 12.21
C GLY A 405 -4.76 30.67 11.31
N LEU A 406 -5.82 29.91 10.96
CA LEU A 406 -5.72 28.68 10.19
C LEU A 406 -5.06 28.83 8.81
N GLY A 407 -5.45 29.85 8.02
CA GLY A 407 -4.84 30.07 6.69
C GLY A 407 -3.35 30.37 6.78
N GLY A 408 -2.94 31.03 7.87
CA GLY A 408 -1.53 31.26 8.17
C GLY A 408 -0.81 29.96 8.56
N LEU A 409 -1.41 29.18 9.45
CA LEU A 409 -0.90 27.87 9.88
C LEU A 409 -0.67 26.93 8.68
N LEU A 410 -1.67 26.79 7.80
CA LEU A 410 -1.56 25.99 6.58
C LEU A 410 -0.44 26.48 5.67
N THR A 411 -0.32 27.80 5.48
CA THR A 411 0.73 28.41 4.65
C THR A 411 2.12 28.16 5.23
N ASP A 412 2.29 28.32 6.53
CA ASP A 412 3.56 28.06 7.21
C ASP A 412 3.94 26.58 7.12
N TYR A 413 2.99 25.68 7.38
CA TYR A 413 3.22 24.24 7.31
C TYR A 413 3.57 23.80 5.89
N CYS A 414 2.78 24.20 4.89
CA CYS A 414 3.01 23.84 3.49
C CYS A 414 4.35 24.39 3.00
N CYS A 415 4.64 25.68 3.21
CA CYS A 415 5.80 26.31 2.59
C CYS A 415 7.11 26.06 3.36
N ASN A 416 7.07 26.03 4.70
CA ASN A 416 8.29 25.95 5.52
C ASN A 416 8.62 24.53 5.96
N GLU A 417 7.64 23.63 6.09
CA GLU A 417 7.87 22.24 6.50
C GLU A 417 7.75 21.27 5.32
N VAL A 418 6.58 21.23 4.67
CA VAL A 418 6.27 20.26 3.60
C VAL A 418 7.13 20.49 2.37
N ALA A 419 7.09 21.69 1.78
CA ALA A 419 7.82 21.99 0.54
C ALA A 419 9.33 21.77 0.67
N ARG A 420 9.92 22.11 1.82
CA ARG A 420 11.35 21.88 2.09
C ARG A 420 11.70 20.40 2.17
N LYS A 421 10.94 19.62 2.96
CA LYS A 421 11.12 18.15 3.03
C LYS A 421 10.86 17.48 1.69
N TRP A 422 9.97 18.04 0.88
CA TRP A 422 9.63 17.56 -0.46
C TRP A 422 10.65 17.96 -1.53
N GLY A 423 11.67 18.76 -1.18
CA GLY A 423 12.77 19.14 -2.07
C GLY A 423 12.50 20.35 -2.97
N ILE A 424 11.42 21.09 -2.73
CA ILE A 424 11.07 22.30 -3.49
C ILE A 424 12.00 23.45 -3.11
N LYS A 425 12.48 24.17 -4.13
CA LYS A 425 13.38 25.32 -3.98
C LYS A 425 12.63 26.65 -3.92
N LYS A 426 11.48 26.73 -4.60
CA LYS A 426 10.69 27.96 -4.73
C LYS A 426 9.19 27.67 -4.64
N VAL A 427 8.46 28.52 -3.93
CA VAL A 427 6.99 28.49 -3.92
C VAL A 427 6.47 29.72 -4.64
N VAL A 428 5.49 29.51 -5.51
CA VAL A 428 4.79 30.56 -6.25
C VAL A 428 3.29 30.48 -6.00
N ALA A 429 2.56 31.59 -6.10
CA ALA A 429 1.11 31.57 -6.13
C ALA A 429 0.56 32.76 -6.92
N GLU A 430 -0.60 32.58 -7.52
CA GLU A 430 -1.36 33.65 -8.15
C GLU A 430 -2.51 34.07 -7.23
N VAL A 431 -2.63 35.37 -6.97
CA VAL A 431 -3.61 35.91 -6.04
C VAL A 431 -4.35 37.06 -6.68
N SER A 432 -5.68 37.03 -6.69
CA SER A 432 -6.48 38.18 -7.12
C SER A 432 -6.11 39.44 -6.33
N LYS A 433 -6.01 40.59 -7.02
CA LYS A 433 -5.75 41.90 -6.40
C LYS A 433 -6.77 42.26 -5.30
N ASP A 434 -7.99 41.74 -5.40
CA ASP A 434 -9.07 41.98 -4.44
C ASP A 434 -8.95 41.13 -3.15
N ASN A 435 -8.09 40.10 -3.15
CA ASN A 435 -7.90 39.24 -1.99
C ASN A 435 -6.84 39.82 -1.02
N ALA A 436 -7.15 40.98 -0.44
CA ALA A 436 -6.26 41.71 0.47
C ALA A 436 -5.79 40.86 1.67
N ARG A 437 -6.65 39.93 2.16
CA ARG A 437 -6.33 39.04 3.27
C ARG A 437 -5.24 38.04 2.92
N MET A 438 -5.30 37.43 1.73
CA MET A 438 -4.27 36.49 1.30
C MET A 438 -2.96 37.21 0.96
N LEU A 439 -3.03 38.37 0.31
CA LEU A 439 -1.85 39.22 0.05
C LEU A 439 -1.14 39.63 1.35
N ALA A 440 -1.90 39.99 2.39
CA ALA A 440 -1.35 40.26 3.72
C ALA A 440 -0.71 39.01 4.35
N THR A 441 -1.34 37.83 4.17
CA THR A 441 -0.83 36.54 4.68
C THR A 441 0.53 36.19 4.09
N PHE A 442 0.71 36.38 2.77
CA PHE A 442 1.97 36.16 2.06
C PHE A 442 3.03 37.20 2.43
N ARG A 443 2.67 38.49 2.44
CA ARG A 443 3.60 39.58 2.82
C ARG A 443 4.18 39.37 4.22
N ASN A 444 3.34 39.00 5.18
CA ASN A 444 3.76 38.74 6.56
C ASN A 444 4.66 37.49 6.71
N ARG A 445 4.78 36.67 5.67
CA ARG A 445 5.59 35.42 5.64
C ARG A 445 6.81 35.51 4.73
N GLY A 446 7.17 36.74 4.32
CA GLY A 446 8.36 37.02 3.53
C GLY A 446 8.25 36.67 2.05
N PHE A 447 7.03 36.52 1.52
CA PHE A 447 6.84 36.40 0.08
C PHE A 447 7.05 37.77 -0.60
N LYS A 448 7.72 37.75 -1.76
CA LYS A 448 7.81 38.89 -2.67
C LYS A 448 6.52 38.95 -3.49
N LEU A 449 5.90 40.12 -3.54
CA LEU A 449 4.70 40.38 -4.35
C LEU A 449 5.13 41.10 -5.61
N ASP A 450 4.95 40.47 -6.76
CA ASP A 450 5.11 41.12 -8.06
C ASP A 450 3.74 41.63 -8.52
N ALA A 451 3.55 42.93 -8.35
CA ALA A 451 2.30 43.62 -8.67
C ALA A 451 2.50 44.40 -9.97
N ASP A 452 2.51 43.70 -11.10
CA ASP A 452 2.37 44.36 -12.39
C ASP A 452 0.99 45.06 -12.47
N ARG A 453 0.97 46.28 -12.97
CA ARG A 453 -0.24 47.12 -12.99
C ARG A 453 -1.29 46.62 -13.98
N GLU A 454 -0.90 45.88 -15.02
CA GLU A 454 -1.80 45.48 -16.11
C GLU A 454 -2.59 44.17 -15.88
N GLN A 455 -2.21 43.32 -14.91
CA GLN A 455 -2.88 42.03 -14.66
C GLN A 455 -3.86 42.09 -13.50
N ASP A 456 -4.99 41.37 -13.52
CA ASP A 456 -5.95 41.30 -12.38
C ASP A 456 -5.45 40.42 -11.21
N VAL A 457 -4.27 39.82 -11.37
CA VAL A 457 -3.61 38.94 -10.41
C VAL A 457 -2.27 39.53 -9.95
N VAL A 458 -1.82 39.09 -8.78
CA VAL A 458 -0.52 39.37 -8.18
C VAL A 458 0.22 38.04 -8.06
N ILE A 459 1.39 37.95 -8.68
CA ILE A 459 2.25 36.77 -8.54
C ILE A 459 3.04 36.94 -7.25
N VAL A 460 2.93 35.97 -6.35
CA VAL A 460 3.73 35.93 -5.11
C VAL A 460 4.77 34.84 -5.19
N THR A 461 5.97 35.12 -4.72
CA THR A 461 7.10 34.17 -4.78
C THR A 461 7.86 34.14 -3.46
N LYS A 462 8.34 32.95 -3.09
CA LYS A 462 9.25 32.75 -1.95
C LYS A 462 10.29 31.71 -2.29
N ASP A 463 11.55 32.11 -2.18
CA ASP A 463 12.69 31.19 -2.23
C ASP A 463 12.78 30.44 -0.88
N LEU A 464 12.95 29.12 -0.92
CA LEU A 464 13.04 28.26 0.27
C LEU A 464 14.48 27.91 0.67
N VAL A 465 15.43 28.16 -0.24
CA VAL A 465 16.87 27.90 -0.14
C VAL A 465 17.62 29.18 0.23
#